data_AF-A0A7X9BP93-F1
#
_entry.id   AF-A0A7X9BP93-F1
#
_cell.length_a   1.000
_cell.length_b   1.000
_cell.length_c   1.000
_cell.angle_alpha   90.00
_cell.angle_beta   90.00
_cell.angle_gamma   90.00
#
_symmetry.space_group_name_H-M   'P 1'
#
loop_
_entity.id
_entity.type
_entity.pdbx_description
1 polymer ?
#
loop_
_entity_poly.entity_id
_entity_poly.type
_entity_poly.pdbx_seq_one_letter_code
_entity_poly.pdbx_strand_id
1 'polypeptide(L)'
;MARRTNQLIVPEARAAMDQFKMEAANEVGVNLSEGYNGELTTRQAGSIGGQMVKKMIQAYQNNLAGTNVQQTPQELQQIKQQNQPGGNQLL
;
A
#
# COMPACT_ATOMS: atom_id res chain seq x y z
N MET A 1 -6.20 -10.06 -31.93
CA MET A 1 -5.02 -9.80 -31.06
C MET A 1 -5.53 -9.38 -29.68
N ALA A 2 -5.16 -10.09 -28.62
CA ALA A 2 -5.55 -9.71 -27.26
C ALA A 2 -4.85 -8.39 -26.90
N ARG A 3 -5.60 -7.30 -26.76
CA ARG A 3 -5.08 -6.07 -26.14
C ARG A 3 -4.78 -6.42 -24.69
N ARG A 4 -3.51 -6.65 -24.36
CA ARG A 4 -3.03 -6.65 -22.98
C ARG A 4 -3.23 -5.24 -22.42
N THR A 5 -4.40 -4.98 -21.87
CA THR A 5 -4.62 -3.77 -21.09
C THR A 5 -4.10 -4.06 -19.69
N ASN A 6 -2.90 -3.60 -19.36
CA ASN A 6 -2.45 -3.46 -17.96
C ASN A 6 -3.39 -2.45 -17.28
N GLN A 7 -4.58 -2.91 -16.88
CA GLN A 7 -5.53 -2.11 -16.14
C GLN A 7 -5.19 -2.21 -14.66
N LEU A 8 -5.05 -1.05 -14.03
CA LEU A 8 -4.91 -0.99 -12.58
C LEU A 8 -6.25 -1.34 -11.95
N ILE A 9 -6.19 -2.11 -10.86
CA ILE A 9 -7.38 -2.46 -10.06
C ILE A 9 -8.02 -1.20 -9.47
N VAL A 10 -7.21 -0.19 -9.16
CA VAL A 10 -7.63 1.15 -8.72
C VAL A 10 -7.22 2.15 -9.81
N PRO A 11 -8.12 2.51 -10.73
CA PRO A 11 -7.82 3.40 -11.86
C PRO A 11 -7.29 4.77 -11.44
N GLU A 12 -7.77 5.29 -10.31
CA GLU A 12 -7.41 6.60 -9.76
C GLU A 12 -5.94 6.64 -9.34
N ALA A 13 -5.34 5.48 -9.02
CA ALA A 13 -3.95 5.37 -8.61
C ALA A 13 -2.96 5.45 -9.78
N ARG A 14 -3.41 5.62 -11.03
CA ARG A 14 -2.54 5.55 -12.22
C ARG A 14 -1.39 6.54 -12.20
N ALA A 15 -1.68 7.82 -11.91
CA ALA A 15 -0.65 8.84 -11.85
C ALA A 15 0.39 8.54 -10.77
N ALA A 16 -0.07 8.13 -9.57
CA ALA A 16 0.81 7.76 -8.46
C ALA A 16 1.66 6.51 -8.80
N MET A 17 1.06 5.52 -9.47
CA MET A 17 1.78 4.31 -9.90
C MET A 17 2.81 4.59 -10.98
N ASP A 18 2.55 5.52 -11.89
CA ASP A 18 3.52 5.93 -12.91
C ASP A 18 4.70 6.67 -12.27
N GLN A 19 4.44 7.60 -11.34
CA GLN A 19 5.49 8.26 -10.55
C GLN A 19 6.33 7.26 -9.77
N PHE A 20 5.68 6.34 -9.05
CA PHE A 20 6.34 5.30 -8.27
C PHE A 20 7.27 4.42 -9.10
N LYS A 21 6.84 4.05 -10.31
CA LYS A 21 7.64 3.29 -11.26
C LYS A 21 8.86 4.09 -11.75
N MET A 22 8.70 5.39 -12.02
CA MET A 22 9.81 6.27 -12.44
C MET A 22 10.83 6.44 -11.31
N GLU A 23 10.39 6.63 -10.07
CA GLU A 23 11.27 6.68 -8.89
C GLU A 23 12.05 5.38 -8.71
N ALA A 24 11.37 4.22 -8.79
CA ALA A 24 12.02 2.93 -8.68
C ALA A 24 13.08 2.73 -9.77
N ALA A 25 12.83 3.21 -10.99
CA ALA A 25 13.80 3.17 -12.08
C ALA A 25 15.03 4.04 -11.83
N ASN A 26 14.82 5.27 -11.35
CA ASN A 26 15.91 6.17 -10.99
C ASN A 26 16.81 5.57 -9.90
N GLU A 27 16.24 4.91 -8.88
CA GLU A 27 17.00 4.29 -7.80
C GLU A 27 17.86 3.10 -8.23
N VAL A 28 17.41 2.34 -9.24
CA VAL A 28 18.21 1.25 -9.82
C VAL A 28 19.15 1.71 -10.93
N GLY A 29 19.20 3.01 -11.22
CA GLY A 29 20.01 3.57 -12.30
C GLY A 29 19.57 3.13 -13.69
N VAL A 30 18.28 2.80 -13.86
CA VAL A 30 17.72 2.44 -15.18
C VAL A 30 17.00 3.65 -15.73
N ASN A 31 17.41 4.08 -16.93
CA ASN A 31 16.73 5.15 -17.63
C ASN A 31 15.43 4.60 -18.23
N LEU A 32 14.31 4.92 -17.58
CA LEU A 32 12.96 4.59 -18.03
C LEU A 32 12.34 5.84 -18.67
N SER A 33 11.83 5.70 -19.88
CA SER A 33 11.09 6.76 -20.57
C SER A 33 9.58 6.52 -20.49
N GLU A 34 8.77 7.56 -20.64
CA GLU A 34 7.31 7.43 -20.75
C GLU A 34 6.89 6.78 -22.09
N GLY A 35 7.79 6.78 -23.08
CA GLY A 35 7.56 6.22 -24.40
C GLY A 35 7.95 4.74 -24.53
N TYR A 36 8.51 4.40 -25.69
CA TYR A 36 8.97 3.05 -25.97
C TYR A 36 10.26 2.73 -25.20
N ASN A 37 10.25 1.60 -24.47
CA ASN A 37 11.38 1.13 -23.66
C ASN A 37 11.91 -0.23 -24.14
N GLY A 38 11.81 -0.52 -25.45
CA GLY A 38 12.23 -1.83 -25.99
C GLY A 38 13.72 -2.12 -25.90
N GLU A 39 14.55 -1.09 -25.75
CA GLU A 39 15.99 -1.22 -25.52
C GLU A 39 16.34 -1.64 -24.09
N LEU A 40 15.38 -1.61 -23.15
CA LEU A 40 15.63 -2.09 -21.80
C LEU A 40 15.83 -3.60 -21.81
N THR A 41 16.98 -4.03 -21.29
CA THR A 41 17.23 -5.44 -21.07
C THR A 41 16.24 -6.01 -20.05
N THR A 42 15.93 -7.30 -20.17
CA THR A 42 15.06 -8.00 -19.21
C THR A 42 15.55 -7.83 -17.76
N ARG A 43 16.87 -7.76 -17.55
CA ARG A 43 17.47 -7.52 -16.24
C ARG A 43 17.13 -6.14 -15.70
N GLN A 44 17.16 -5.10 -16.53
CA GLN A 44 16.83 -3.73 -16.15
C GLN A 44 15.33 -3.57 -15.88
N ALA A 45 14.46 -4.10 -16.75
CA ALA A 45 13.03 -4.09 -16.49
C ALA A 45 12.68 -4.85 -15.20
N GLY A 46 13.34 -6.00 -14.98
CA GLY A 46 13.20 -6.78 -13.76
C GLY A 46 13.67 -6.06 -12.50
N SER A 47 14.78 -5.31 -12.56
CA SER A 47 15.28 -4.56 -11.39
C SER A 47 14.33 -3.44 -10.97
N ILE A 48 13.70 -2.75 -11.92
CA ILE A 48 12.66 -1.74 -11.63
C ILE A 48 11.50 -2.39 -10.88
N GLY A 49 10.92 -3.46 -11.43
CA GLY A 49 9.81 -4.18 -10.80
C GLY A 49 10.17 -4.73 -9.42
N GLY A 50 11.40 -5.22 -9.26
CA GLY A 50 11.92 -5.68 -7.97
C GLY A 50 11.96 -4.58 -6.91
N GLN A 51 12.42 -3.37 -7.26
CA GLN A 51 12.40 -2.24 -6.31
C GLN A 51 11.00 -1.77 -5.96
N MET A 52 10.09 -1.75 -6.94
CA MET A 52 8.68 -1.44 -6.69
C MET A 52 8.10 -2.39 -5.63
N VAL A 53 8.33 -3.70 -5.78
CA VAL A 53 7.87 -4.70 -4.79
C VAL A 53 8.56 -4.50 -3.43
N LYS A 54 9.87 -4.25 -3.41
CA LYS A 54 10.62 -4.00 -2.17
C LYS A 54 10.05 -2.83 -1.38
N LYS A 55 9.79 -1.69 -2.03
CA LYS A 55 9.18 -0.51 -1.42
C LYS A 55 7.75 -0.78 -0.94
N MET A 56 6.96 -1.50 -1.74
CA MET A 56 5.60 -1.88 -1.36
C MET A 56 5.59 -2.72 -0.06
N ILE A 57 6.46 -3.71 0.03
CA ILE A 57 6.59 -4.56 1.22
C ILE A 57 7.10 -3.73 2.42
N GLN A 58 8.04 -2.80 2.21
CA GLN A 58 8.49 -1.90 3.26
C GLN A 58 7.35 -1.00 3.77
N ALA A 59 6.60 -0.36 2.87
CA ALA A 59 5.45 0.46 3.25
C ALA A 59 4.40 -0.37 4.01
N TYR A 60 4.11 -1.59 3.54
CA TYR A 60 3.18 -2.49 4.21
C TYR A 60 3.65 -2.87 5.62
N GLN A 61 4.93 -3.25 5.78
CA GLN A 61 5.53 -3.53 7.09
C GLN A 61 5.49 -2.31 8.02
N ASN A 62 5.78 -1.12 7.50
CA ASN A 62 5.72 0.12 8.29
C ASN A 62 4.29 0.42 8.76
N ASN A 63 3.28 0.16 7.93
CA ASN A 63 1.88 0.28 8.33
C ASN A 63 1.53 -0.72 9.42
N LEU A 64 1.95 -1.98 9.30
CA LEU A 64 1.74 -2.99 10.35
C LEU A 64 2.45 -2.64 11.66
N ALA A 65 3.71 -2.19 11.61
CA ALA A 65 4.48 -1.81 12.78
C ALA A 65 3.96 -0.52 13.43
N GLY A 66 3.45 0.42 12.63
CA GLY A 66 2.79 1.63 13.07
C GLY A 66 1.36 1.42 13.60
N THR A 67 0.77 0.24 13.36
CA THR A 67 -0.52 -0.15 13.94
C THR A 67 -0.31 -0.50 15.42
N ASN A 68 -0.05 0.53 16.22
CA ASN A 68 -0.44 0.49 17.62
C ASN A 68 -1.97 0.46 17.62
N VAL A 69 -2.55 -0.62 18.14
CA VAL A 69 -3.95 -0.69 18.54
C VAL A 69 -4.17 0.41 19.59
N GLN A 70 -4.45 1.63 19.14
CA GLN A 70 -4.95 2.71 19.96
C GLN A 70 -6.44 2.43 20.16
N GLN A 71 -6.75 1.40 20.94
CA GLN A 71 -8.00 1.41 21.69
C GLN A 71 -7.90 2.62 22.60
N THR A 72 -8.75 3.61 22.38
CA THR A 72 -8.74 4.80 23.22
C THR A 72 -9.07 4.37 24.66
N PRO A 73 -8.45 4.95 25.70
CA PRO A 73 -8.84 4.69 27.09
C PRO A 73 -10.34 4.97 27.35
N GLN A 74 -10.98 5.74 26.47
CA GLN A 74 -12.40 6.08 26.51
C GLN A 74 -13.29 4.91 26.06
N GLU A 75 -12.91 4.15 25.03
CA GLU A 75 -13.66 2.95 24.60
C GLU A 75 -13.62 1.84 25.67
N LEU A 76 -12.48 1.67 26.35
CA LEU A 76 -12.34 0.71 27.44
C LEU A 76 -13.20 1.07 28.66
N GLN A 77 -13.48 2.36 28.90
CA GLN A 77 -14.38 2.80 29.97
C GLN A 77 -15.85 2.54 29.63
N GLN A 78 -16.23 2.70 28.36
CA GLN A 78 -17.60 2.45 27.90
C GLN A 78 -17.95 0.95 27.93
N ILE A 79 -17.04 0.08 27.46
CA ILE A 79 -17.26 -1.38 27.46
C ILE A 79 -17.39 -1.93 28.90
N LYS A 80 -16.66 -1.36 29.86
CA LYS A 80 -16.76 -1.73 31.28
C LYS A 80 -18.07 -1.27 31.94
N GLN A 81 -18.61 -0.12 31.53
CA GLN A 81 -19.91 0.36 32.04
C GLN A 81 -21.09 -0.44 31.45
N GLN A 82 -20.97 -0.90 30.21
CA GLN A 82 -22.03 -1.65 29.52
C GLN A 82 -22.18 -3.11 29.99
N ASN A 83 -21.14 -3.68 30.62
CA ASN A 83 -21.14 -5.06 31.11
C ASN A 83 -21.13 -5.18 32.65
N GLN A 84 -21.54 -4.14 33.38
CA GLN A 84 -21.76 -4.26 34.83
C GLN A 84 -23.11 -4.94 35.10
N PRO A 85 -23.14 -6.13 35.74
CA PRO A 85 -24.38 -6.78 36.13
C PRO A 85 -24.91 -6.09 37.40
N GLY A 86 -25.72 -5.05 37.23
CA GLY A 86 -26.37 -4.39 38.35
C GLY A 86 -27.00 -3.06 37.99
N GLY A 87 -28.21 -3.09 37.43
CA GLY A 87 -28.97 -1.84 37.24
C GLY A 87 -30.14 -1.92 36.28
N ASN A 88 -31.00 -2.93 36.38
CA ASN A 88 -32.40 -2.70 36.00
C ASN A 88 -33.33 -3.50 36.92
N GLN A 89 -33.66 -2.86 38.04
CA GLN A 89 -34.78 -3.23 38.90
C GLN A 89 -35.63 -1.96 39.03
N LEU A 90 -36.94 -2.10 38.70
CA LEU A 90 -38.05 -1.18 38.99
C LEU A 90 -38.10 0.03 38.03
N LEU A 91 -39.16 0.32 37.28
CA LEU A 91 -40.62 0.13 37.43
C LEU A 91 -41.28 -0.28 36.10
#